data_AF-A0A8X6PI58-F1
#
_entry.id   AF-A0A8X6PI58-F1
#
_cell.length_a   1.000
_cell.length_b   1.000
_cell.length_c   1.000
_cell.angle_alpha   90.00
_cell.angle_beta   90.00
_cell.angle_gamma   90.00
#
_symmetry.space_group_name_H-M   'P 1'
#
loop_
_entity.id
_entity.type
_entity.pdbx_description
1 polymer ?
#
loop_
_entity_poly.entity_id
_entity_poly.type
_entity_poly.pdbx_seq_one_letter_code
_entity_poly.pdbx_strand_id
1 'polypeptide(L)'
;FGGTVTEDLDETSRKESCLSKGSAERLGKLALKIENFYKSSRDIEWGIFKGKIYILQSRPVTNIAPETDHEMKHEFDIPLRCEVEYFTVANVA
;
A
#
# COMPACT_ATOMS: atom_id res chain seq x y z
N PHE A 1 27.25 -16.98 9.58
CA PHE A 1 26.03 -17.79 9.35
C PHE A 1 24.83 -16.90 9.61
N GLY A 2 24.00 -16.67 8.58
CA GLY A 2 22.73 -15.96 8.73
C GLY A 2 21.62 -16.95 9.00
N GLY A 3 20.61 -16.53 9.75
CA GLY A 3 19.45 -17.36 10.11
C GLY A 3 18.44 -16.53 10.87
N THR A 4 17.28 -17.12 11.11
CA THR A 4 16.20 -16.52 11.91
C THR A 4 15.89 -17.45 13.08
N VAL A 5 15.40 -16.85 14.17
CA VAL A 5 14.85 -17.58 15.31
C VAL A 5 13.42 -17.10 15.51
N THR A 6 12.54 -18.00 15.92
CA THR A 6 11.17 -17.70 16.29
C THR A 6 11.06 -17.80 17.79
N GLU A 7 10.56 -16.75 18.42
CA GLU A 7 10.32 -16.68 19.86
C GLU A 7 8.87 -16.31 20.12
N ASP A 8 8.29 -16.91 21.16
CA ASP A 8 6.93 -16.61 21.57
C ASP A 8 6.87 -15.33 22.39
N LEU A 9 5.90 -14.48 22.07
CA LEU A 9 5.57 -13.31 22.87
C LEU A 9 4.74 -13.69 24.10
N ASP A 10 4.92 -12.98 25.20
CA ASP A 10 4.07 -13.11 26.38
C ASP A 10 2.63 -12.61 26.10
N GLU A 11 1.67 -13.01 26.94
CA GLU A 11 0.26 -12.67 26.75
C GLU A 11 -0.03 -11.16 26.77
N THR A 12 0.75 -10.37 27.50
CA THR A 12 0.57 -8.93 27.60
C THR A 12 1.02 -8.29 26.28
N SER A 13 2.23 -8.60 25.83
CA SER A 13 2.77 -8.09 24.56
C SER A 13 1.90 -8.45 23.36
N ARG A 14 1.25 -9.63 23.35
CA ARG A 14 0.32 -10.03 22.28
C ARG A 14 -0.95 -9.18 22.19
N LYS A 15 -1.39 -8.59 23.30
CA LYS A 15 -2.59 -7.73 23.36
C LYS A 15 -2.28 -6.27 23.08
N GLU A 16 -1.01 -5.89 23.13
CA GLU A 16 -0.57 -4.53 22.85
C GLU A 16 -0.44 -4.27 21.35
N SER A 17 -0.68 -3.02 20.95
CA SER A 17 -0.44 -2.59 19.57
C SER A 17 1.07 -2.59 19.28
N CYS A 18 1.48 -3.26 18.20
CA CYS A 18 2.87 -3.25 17.74
C CYS A 18 3.36 -1.87 17.28
N LEU A 19 2.44 -0.92 17.09
CA LEU A 19 2.72 0.46 16.73
C LEU A 19 2.13 1.43 17.75
N SER A 20 2.91 2.45 18.11
CA SER A 20 2.36 3.65 18.74
C SER A 20 1.52 4.44 17.74
N LYS A 21 0.56 5.22 18.24
CA LYS A 21 -0.30 6.08 17.41
C LYS A 21 0.51 6.97 16.46
N GLY A 22 1.57 7.60 16.95
CA GLY A 22 2.43 8.47 16.14
C GLY A 22 3.20 7.72 15.04
N SER A 23 3.63 6.47 15.29
CA SER A 23 4.27 5.64 14.26
C SER A 23 3.26 5.20 13.20
N ALA A 24 2.04 4.82 13.61
CA ALA A 24 0.96 4.46 12.68
C ALA A 24 0.56 5.63 11.77
N GLU A 25 0.42 6.85 12.32
CA GLU A 25 0.13 8.05 11.53
C GLU A 25 1.24 8.38 10.51
N ARG A 26 2.51 8.25 10.91
CA ARG A 26 3.65 8.47 9.99
C ARG A 26 3.68 7.43 8.88
N LEU A 27 3.40 6.16 9.22
CA LEU A 27 3.34 5.08 8.26
C LEU A 27 2.19 5.29 7.25
N GLY A 28 1.00 5.67 7.71
CA GLY A 28 -0.14 5.97 6.84
C GLY A 28 0.15 7.12 5.88
N LYS A 29 0.76 8.21 6.36
CA LYS A 29 1.20 9.32 5.49
C LYS A 29 2.22 8.89 4.44
N LEU A 30 3.11 7.96 4.77
CA LEU A 30 4.08 7.41 3.82
C LEU A 30 3.38 6.51 2.78
N ALA A 31 2.44 5.67 3.20
CA ALA A 31 1.66 4.82 2.29
C ALA A 31 0.90 5.65 1.25
N LEU A 32 0.24 6.74 1.67
CA LEU A 32 -0.45 7.67 0.74
C LEU A 32 0.50 8.32 -0.27
N LYS A 33 1.73 8.67 0.15
CA LYS A 33 2.74 9.21 -0.77
C LYS A 33 3.17 8.18 -1.81
N ILE A 34 3.32 6.93 -1.40
CA ILE A 34 3.70 5.82 -2.28
C ILE A 34 2.58 5.53 -3.29
N GLU A 35 1.33 5.45 -2.82
CA GLU A 35 0.15 5.26 -3.69
C GLU A 35 0.04 6.40 -4.72
N ASN A 36 0.17 7.65 -4.28
CA ASN A 36 0.12 8.80 -5.18
C ASN A 36 1.28 8.82 -6.20
N PHE A 37 2.46 8.32 -5.82
CA PHE A 37 3.60 8.21 -6.72
C PHE A 37 3.36 7.17 -7.83
N TYR A 38 2.87 5.98 -7.47
CA TYR A 38 2.58 4.91 -8.43
C TYR A 38 1.20 5.02 -9.10
N LYS A 39 0.40 6.02 -8.70
CA LYS A 39 -0.99 6.23 -9.14
C LYS A 39 -1.86 4.96 -9.03
N SER A 40 -1.54 4.06 -8.11
CA SER A 40 -2.19 2.75 -7.98
C SER A 40 -2.09 2.23 -6.55
N SER A 41 -3.07 1.43 -6.12
CA SER A 41 -3.07 0.78 -4.81
C SER A 41 -1.87 -0.15 -4.67
N ARG A 42 -1.14 -0.04 -3.56
CA ARG A 42 0.08 -0.80 -3.31
C ARG A 42 -0.04 -1.73 -2.11
N ASP A 43 0.48 -2.93 -2.28
CA ASP A 43 0.87 -3.81 -1.17
C ASP A 43 2.34 -3.51 -0.84
N ILE A 44 2.62 -3.15 0.42
CA ILE A 44 3.89 -2.56 0.87
C ILE A 44 4.44 -3.35 2.04
N GLU A 45 5.66 -3.86 1.89
CA GLU A 45 6.43 -4.43 2.99
C GLU A 45 7.31 -3.34 3.61
N TRP A 46 7.24 -3.21 4.93
CA TRP A 46 7.94 -2.17 5.68
C TRP A 46 8.47 -2.69 7.01
N GLY A 47 9.44 -1.97 7.57
CA GLY A 47 10.00 -2.24 8.89
C GLY A 47 10.38 -0.95 9.61
N ILE A 48 10.42 -0.99 10.94
CA ILE A 48 10.89 0.14 11.76
C ILE A 48 12.19 -0.24 12.43
N PHE A 49 13.24 0.56 12.21
CA PHE A 49 14.51 0.42 12.90
C PHE A 49 14.99 1.77 13.40
N LYS A 50 15.30 1.84 14.70
CA LYS A 50 15.73 3.08 15.40
C LYS A 50 14.80 4.28 15.11
N GLY A 51 13.49 4.04 15.16
CA GLY A 51 12.47 5.08 14.95
C GLY A 51 12.25 5.52 13.50
N LYS A 52 12.98 4.94 12.53
CA LYS A 52 12.82 5.22 11.10
C LYS A 52 12.07 4.10 10.42
N ILE A 53 11.17 4.47 9.50
CA ILE A 53 10.45 3.53 8.65
C ILE A 53 11.28 3.26 7.39
N TYR A 54 11.46 2.00 7.06
CA TYR A 54 12.10 1.51 5.85
C TYR A 54 11.05 0.79 5.01
N ILE A 55 11.06 1.02 3.70
CA ILE A 55 10.26 0.28 2.73
C ILE A 55 11.15 -0.79 2.13
N LEU A 56 10.73 -2.05 2.23
CA LEU A 56 11.47 -3.21 1.74
C LEU A 56 10.97 -3.60 0.34
N GLN A 57 9.65 -3.54 0.13
CA GLN A 57 9.01 -3.86 -1.15
C GLN A 57 7.75 -3.00 -1.34
N SER A 58 7.40 -2.69 -2.59
CA SER A 58 6.08 -2.17 -2.98
C SER A 58 5.63 -2.81 -4.29
N ARG A 59 4.49 -3.50 -4.31
CA ARG A 59 3.93 -4.16 -5.50
C ARG A 59 2.48 -3.72 -5.76
N PRO A 60 1.99 -3.69 -7.01
CA PRO A 60 0.59 -3.32 -7.29
C PRO A 60 -0.34 -4.38 -6.70
N VAL A 61 -1.48 -3.95 -6.17
CA VAL A 61 -2.55 -4.88 -5.78
C VAL A 61 -3.28 -5.34 -7.05
N THR A 62 -3.30 -6.65 -7.30
CA THR A 62 -3.92 -7.25 -8.51
C THR A 62 -5.28 -7.88 -8.25
N ASN A 63 -5.58 -8.19 -6.98
CA ASN A 63 -6.84 -8.82 -6.58
C ASN A 63 -7.74 -7.75 -5.98
N ILE A 64 -8.38 -6.98 -6.85
CA ILE A 64 -9.42 -6.03 -6.44
C ILE A 64 -10.74 -6.82 -6.37
N ALA A 65 -11.52 -6.61 -5.31
CA ALA A 65 -12.87 -7.15 -5.24
C ALA A 65 -13.69 -6.68 -6.47
N PRO A 66 -14.70 -7.43 -6.93
CA PRO A 66 -15.56 -6.94 -7.99
C PRO A 66 -16.09 -5.55 -7.60
N GLU A 67 -15.96 -4.59 -8.51
CA GLU A 67 -16.47 -3.25 -8.31
C GLU A 67 -17.96 -3.32 -8.00
N THR A 68 -18.38 -2.53 -7.01
CA THR A 68 -19.79 -2.36 -6.71
C THR A 68 -20.48 -1.56 -7.82
N ASP A 69 -21.80 -1.72 -7.97
CA ASP A 69 -22.60 -0.93 -8.92
C ASP A 69 -22.39 0.60 -8.78
N HIS A 70 -22.00 1.06 -7.58
CA HIS A 70 -21.66 2.45 -7.33
C HIS A 70 -20.29 2.83 -7.93
N GLU A 71 -19.27 2.00 -7.72
CA GLU A 71 -17.93 2.22 -8.30
C GLU A 71 -17.97 2.20 -9.82
N MET A 72 -18.70 1.25 -10.42
CA MET A 72 -18.88 1.17 -11.87
C MET A 72 -19.57 2.41 -12.45
N LYS A 73 -20.58 2.97 -11.77
CA LYS A 73 -21.27 4.19 -12.22
C LYS A 73 -20.38 5.42 -12.17
N HIS A 74 -19.39 5.43 -11.29
CA HIS A 74 -18.48 6.54 -11.04
C HIS A 74 -17.05 6.26 -11.55
N GLU A 75 -16.85 5.20 -12.35
CA GLU A 75 -15.56 4.78 -12.89
C GLU A 75 -14.85 5.92 -13.64
N PHE A 76 -15.63 6.77 -14.32
CA PHE A 76 -15.15 7.89 -15.13
C PHE A 76 -15.06 9.22 -14.38
N ASP A 77 -15.52 9.29 -13.13
CA ASP A 77 -15.49 10.52 -12.33
C ASP A 77 -14.13 10.74 -11.64
N ILE A 78 -13.23 9.75 -11.71
CA ILE A 78 -11.90 9.77 -11.10
C ILE A 78 -10.79 9.60 -12.16
N PRO A 79 -9.61 10.24 -11.97
CA PRO A 79 -8.45 9.97 -12.80
C PRO A 79 -8.08 8.48 -12.74
N LEU A 80 -7.82 7.84 -13.89
CA LEU A 80 -7.44 6.43 -13.96
C LEU A 80 -6.28 6.14 -12.98
N ARG A 81 -6.52 5.25 -12.03
CA ARG A 81 -5.50 4.75 -11.10
C ARG A 81 -4.64 3.67 -11.75
N CYS A 82 -3.89 4.05 -12.78
CA CYS A 82 -3.01 3.13 -13.50
C CYS A 82 -1.55 3.59 -13.40
N GLU A 83 -0.66 2.64 -13.14
CA GLU A 83 0.80 2.86 -13.17
C GLU A 83 1.30 3.09 -14.62
N VAL A 84 0.54 2.61 -15.62
CA VAL A 84 0.91 2.70 -17.04
C VAL A 84 -0.13 3.53 -17.80
N GLU A 85 0.26 4.72 -18.26
CA GLU A 85 -0.56 5.54 -19.17
C GLU A 85 -0.41 5.01 -20.60
N TYR A 86 -1.49 4.48 -21.18
CA TYR A 86 -1.54 4.10 -22.59
C TYR A 86 -2.13 5.24 -23.41
N PHE A 87 -1.33 5.84 -24.30
CA PHE A 87 -1.81 6.80 -25.29
C PHE A 87 -1.95 6.10 -26.63
N THR A 88 -3.19 5.89 -27.10
CA THR A 88 -3.46 5.49 -28.49
C THR A 88 -4.10 6.67 -29.23
N VAL A 89 -3.39 7.19 -30.22
CA VAL A 89 -3.96 8.14 -31.20
C VAL A 89 -4.55 7.33 -32.35
N ALA A 90 -5.88 7.29 -32.44
CA ALA A 90 -6.55 6.84 -33.65
C ALA A 90 -6.73 8.06 -34.56
N ASN A 91 -5.99 8.12 -35.66
CA ASN A 91 -6.30 9.06 -36.72
C ASN A 91 -7.60 8.59 -37.38
N VAL A 92 -8.69 9.35 -37.19
CA VAL A 92 -9.90 9.19 -37.98
C VAL A 92 -9.61 9.84 -39.34
N ALA A 93 -9.52 9.00 -40.38
CA ALA A 93 -9.49 9.42 -41.77
C ALA A 93 -10.92 9.48 -42.33
#